data_AF-A0A161XFG3-F1
#
_entry.id   AF-A0A161XFG3-F1
#
_cell.length_a   1.000
_cell.length_b   1.000
_cell.length_c   1.000
_cell.angle_alpha   90.00
_cell.angle_beta   90.00
_cell.angle_gamma   90.00
#
_symmetry.space_group_name_H-M   'P 1'
#
loop_
_entity.id
_entity.type
_entity.pdbx_description
1 polymer ?
#
loop_
_entity_poly.entity_id
_entity_poly.type
_entity_poly.pdbx_seq_one_letter_code
_entity_poly.pdbx_strand_id
1 'polypeptide(L)'
;MTEITQLPPQEPPKQITARFVINTLGEHWVAFLAANNMSGWTAEEEYVLRDDRFADVLLMIASSTGMYLGQLKRSGKQLRNLAAATENHVGLSKIYDMISKALGYSGYAIAYKCRTVDDFIENVWPLGAAMSLVTLDSEVRTGMSDSQVIKMLRDRHTFNQQRDGQASAMLADAKTKAQRREPANLNELKQEKKRKLRRNMFGPISSRE
;
A
#
# COMPACT_ATOMS: atom_id res chain seq x y z
N MET A 1 -58.80 -22.19 -46.93
CA MET A 1 -57.67 -21.41 -47.48
C MET A 1 -56.87 -20.93 -46.29
N THR A 2 -55.64 -21.40 -46.12
CA THR A 2 -54.78 -21.03 -44.98
C THR A 2 -54.12 -19.69 -45.28
N GLU A 3 -54.45 -18.66 -44.50
CA GLU A 3 -53.79 -17.35 -44.56
C GLU A 3 -52.33 -17.50 -44.12
N ILE A 4 -51.40 -17.16 -45.01
CA ILE A 4 -49.96 -17.15 -44.74
C ILE A 4 -49.64 -15.76 -44.18
N THR A 5 -49.49 -15.67 -42.85
CA THR A 5 -49.07 -14.45 -42.19
C THR A 5 -47.57 -14.24 -42.43
N GLN A 6 -47.22 -13.31 -43.33
CA GLN A 6 -45.82 -12.92 -43.54
C GLN A 6 -45.37 -12.03 -42.36
N LEU A 7 -44.46 -12.55 -41.55
CA LEU A 7 -43.79 -11.77 -40.51
C LEU A 7 -42.77 -10.82 -41.16
N PRO A 8 -42.61 -9.59 -40.62
CA PRO A 8 -41.61 -8.66 -41.10
C PRO A 8 -40.20 -9.24 -40.93
N PRO A 9 -39.25 -8.91 -41.82
CA PRO A 9 -37.87 -9.37 -41.69
C PRO A 9 -37.31 -8.89 -40.35
N GLN A 10 -36.93 -9.84 -39.48
CA GLN A 10 -36.20 -9.51 -38.27
C GLN A 10 -34.84 -8.91 -38.66
N GLU A 11 -34.46 -7.80 -38.02
CA GLU A 11 -33.11 -7.28 -38.17
C GLU A 11 -32.11 -8.36 -37.75
N PRO A 12 -31.10 -8.69 -38.59
CA PRO A 12 -30.11 -9.69 -38.22
C PRO A 12 -29.38 -9.22 -36.95
N PRO A 13 -29.10 -10.12 -36.00
CA PRO A 13 -28.38 -9.76 -34.79
C PRO A 13 -27.05 -9.09 -35.17
N LYS A 14 -26.75 -7.94 -34.54
CA LYS A 14 -25.53 -7.17 -34.76
C LYS A 14 -24.31 -8.08 -34.59
N GLN A 15 -23.71 -8.50 -35.70
CA GLN A 15 -22.46 -9.24 -35.69
C GLN A 15 -21.34 -8.31 -35.23
N ILE A 16 -20.87 -8.49 -33.99
CA ILE A 16 -19.62 -7.91 -33.50
C ILE A 16 -18.50 -8.65 -34.23
N THR A 17 -18.07 -8.12 -35.37
CA THR A 17 -16.89 -8.62 -36.09
C THR A 17 -15.65 -7.89 -35.59
N ALA A 18 -14.48 -8.55 -35.68
CA ALA A 18 -13.14 -8.05 -35.36
C ALA A 18 -12.67 -6.88 -36.28
N ARG A 19 -13.58 -5.97 -36.61
CA ARG A 19 -13.35 -4.73 -37.35
C ARG A 19 -12.93 -3.57 -36.44
N PHE A 20 -12.76 -3.81 -35.15
CA PHE A 20 -11.96 -2.93 -34.31
C PHE A 20 -10.50 -3.13 -34.67
N VAL A 21 -9.78 -2.04 -34.93
CA VAL A 21 -8.34 -2.05 -35.21
C VAL A 21 -7.66 -2.56 -33.94
N ILE A 22 -7.31 -3.84 -33.95
CA ILE A 22 -6.59 -4.50 -32.87
C ILE A 22 -5.13 -4.03 -32.97
N ASN A 23 -4.70 -3.23 -32.01
CA ASN A 23 -3.35 -2.65 -32.01
C ASN A 23 -2.34 -3.56 -31.30
N THR A 24 -2.81 -4.49 -30.46
CA THR A 24 -1.95 -5.39 -29.69
C THR A 24 -2.40 -6.85 -29.73
N LEU A 25 -1.46 -7.80 -29.59
CA LEU A 25 -1.76 -9.24 -29.55
C LEU A 25 -2.70 -9.61 -28.40
N GLY A 26 -2.65 -8.85 -27.29
CA GLY A 26 -3.55 -9.03 -26.14
C GLY A 26 -5.00 -8.65 -26.46
N GLU A 27 -5.22 -7.54 -27.17
CA GLU A 27 -6.54 -7.15 -27.66
C GLU A 27 -7.12 -8.20 -28.62
N HIS A 28 -6.28 -8.80 -29.47
CA HIS A 28 -6.69 -9.90 -30.35
C HIS A 28 -7.18 -11.10 -29.54
N TRP A 29 -6.42 -11.48 -28.50
CA TRP A 29 -6.75 -12.61 -27.64
C TRP A 29 -8.06 -12.38 -26.88
N VAL A 30 -8.27 -11.18 -26.33
CA VAL A 30 -9.51 -10.82 -25.64
C VAL A 30 -10.71 -10.82 -26.61
N ALA A 31 -10.55 -10.26 -27.81
CA ALA A 31 -11.59 -10.28 -28.84
C ALA A 31 -11.91 -11.71 -29.31
N PHE A 32 -10.89 -12.56 -29.46
CA PHE A 32 -11.04 -13.97 -29.79
C PHE A 32 -11.79 -14.74 -28.69
N LEU A 33 -11.44 -14.53 -27.42
CA LEU A 33 -12.13 -15.15 -26.30
C LEU A 33 -13.58 -14.68 -26.19
N ALA A 34 -13.84 -13.39 -26.37
CA ALA A 34 -15.20 -12.84 -26.35
C ALA A 34 -16.06 -13.37 -27.51
N ALA A 35 -15.50 -13.48 -28.72
CA ALA A 35 -16.19 -14.03 -29.88
C ALA A 35 -16.49 -15.54 -29.74
N ASN A 36 -15.64 -16.29 -29.04
CA ASN A 36 -15.85 -17.70 -28.78
C ASN A 36 -16.71 -17.99 -27.54
N ASN A 37 -17.01 -16.99 -26.71
CA ASN A 37 -17.86 -17.12 -25.54
C ASN A 37 -19.12 -16.24 -25.65
N MET A 38 -19.98 -16.55 -26.63
CA MET A 38 -21.23 -15.84 -26.93
C MET A 38 -22.26 -15.87 -25.78
N SER A 39 -22.13 -16.83 -24.86
CA SER A 39 -22.94 -16.95 -23.65
C SER A 39 -22.50 -16.05 -22.49
N GLY A 40 -21.37 -15.33 -22.65
CA GLY A 40 -20.70 -14.66 -21.54
C GLY A 40 -19.99 -15.66 -20.62
N TRP A 41 -19.13 -15.15 -19.74
CA TRP A 41 -18.54 -15.96 -18.68
C TRP A 41 -19.63 -16.36 -17.70
N THR A 42 -19.70 -17.64 -17.36
CA THR A 42 -20.57 -18.06 -16.26
C THR A 42 -20.01 -17.49 -14.95
N ALA A 43 -20.85 -17.27 -13.93
CA ALA A 43 -20.40 -16.73 -12.65
C ALA A 43 -19.35 -17.62 -11.94
N GLU A 44 -19.24 -18.89 -12.35
CA GLU A 44 -18.23 -19.84 -11.87
C GLU A 44 -16.86 -19.66 -12.55
N GLU A 45 -16.83 -19.05 -13.74
CA GLU A 45 -15.63 -18.75 -14.53
C GLU A 45 -15.11 -17.33 -14.31
N GLU A 46 -15.89 -16.47 -13.65
CA GLU A 46 -15.50 -15.10 -13.32
C GLU A 46 -14.40 -15.13 -12.24
N TYR A 47 -13.30 -14.43 -12.50
CA TYR A 47 -12.18 -14.39 -11.56
C TYR A 47 -12.60 -13.65 -10.29
N VAL A 48 -12.73 -14.38 -9.19
CA VAL A 48 -12.97 -13.79 -7.88
C VAL A 48 -11.64 -13.33 -7.29
N LEU A 49 -11.55 -12.05 -6.93
CA LEU A 49 -10.42 -11.52 -6.16
C LEU A 49 -10.36 -12.20 -4.79
N ARG A 50 -9.22 -12.79 -4.46
CA ARG A 50 -9.05 -13.50 -3.19
C ARG A 50 -7.98 -12.87 -2.32
N ASP A 51 -8.27 -12.77 -1.03
CA ASP A 51 -7.35 -12.21 -0.03
C ASP A 51 -6.14 -13.11 0.29
N ASP A 52 -6.14 -14.35 -0.21
CA ASP A 52 -5.05 -15.32 -0.05
C ASP A 52 -4.01 -15.25 -1.18
N ARG A 53 -4.28 -14.49 -2.24
CA ARG A 53 -3.35 -14.30 -3.36
C ARG A 53 -2.60 -13.00 -3.22
N PHE A 54 -1.28 -13.09 -3.29
CA PHE A 54 -0.39 -11.93 -3.17
C PHE A 54 -0.70 -10.86 -4.23
N ALA A 55 -0.97 -11.28 -5.48
CA ALA A 55 -1.29 -10.38 -6.58
C ALA A 55 -2.65 -9.68 -6.40
N ASP A 56 -3.68 -10.41 -5.96
CA ASP A 56 -5.03 -9.88 -5.79
C ASP A 56 -5.06 -8.81 -4.68
N VAL A 57 -4.36 -9.06 -3.57
CA VAL A 57 -4.23 -8.08 -2.49
C VAL A 57 -3.55 -6.79 -3.00
N LEU A 58 -2.52 -6.91 -3.84
CA LEU A 58 -1.89 -5.73 -4.45
C LEU A 58 -2.81 -5.02 -5.45
N LEU A 59 -3.60 -5.77 -6.22
CA LEU A 59 -4.56 -5.21 -7.17
C LEU A 59 -5.69 -4.45 -6.45
N MET A 60 -6.19 -4.98 -5.34
CA MET A 60 -7.15 -4.28 -4.49
C MET A 60 -6.57 -3.00 -3.90
N ILE A 61 -5.30 -3.02 -3.49
CA ILE A 61 -4.59 -1.82 -3.03
C ILE A 61 -4.47 -0.80 -4.17
N ALA A 62 -4.08 -1.23 -5.36
CA ALA A 62 -3.94 -0.37 -6.53
C ALA A 62 -5.27 0.23 -6.99
N SER A 63 -6.39 -0.41 -6.66
CA SER A 63 -7.74 0.06 -6.96
C SER A 63 -8.35 0.92 -5.84
N SER A 64 -7.67 1.04 -4.71
CA SER A 64 -8.14 1.85 -3.57
C SER A 64 -7.87 3.34 -3.79
N THR A 65 -8.53 4.22 -3.05
CA THR A 65 -8.23 5.66 -3.05
C THR A 65 -6.91 6.01 -2.35
N GLY A 66 -6.32 5.05 -1.64
CA GLY A 66 -5.17 5.23 -0.77
C GLY A 66 -5.33 4.45 0.53
N MET A 67 -4.39 4.64 1.44
CA MET A 67 -4.41 3.96 2.74
C MET A 67 -3.69 4.73 3.84
N TYR A 68 -4.15 4.55 5.07
CA TYR A 68 -3.44 5.04 6.25
C TYR A 68 -2.17 4.23 6.52
N LEU A 69 -1.14 4.83 7.13
CA LEU A 69 0.08 4.10 7.53
C LEU A 69 -0.19 2.86 8.39
N GLY A 70 -1.21 2.89 9.25
CA GLY A 70 -1.63 1.73 10.03
C GLY A 70 -2.21 0.60 9.18
N GLN A 71 -2.94 0.92 8.11
CA GLN A 71 -3.42 -0.06 7.14
C GLN A 71 -2.26 -0.63 6.33
N LEU A 72 -1.34 0.20 5.84
CA LEU A 72 -0.14 -0.22 5.12
C LEU A 72 0.68 -1.24 5.93
N LYS A 73 0.87 -1.01 7.23
CA LYS A 73 1.56 -1.95 8.14
C LYS A 73 0.82 -3.28 8.28
N ARG A 74 -0.52 -3.24 8.39
CA ARG A 74 -1.36 -4.45 8.49
C ARG A 74 -1.30 -5.26 7.19
N SER A 75 -1.50 -4.61 6.04
CA SER A 75 -1.38 -5.23 4.72
C SER A 75 0.02 -5.77 4.47
N GLY A 76 1.06 -5.07 4.92
CA GLY A 76 2.44 -5.56 4.82
C GLY A 76 2.69 -6.82 5.65
N LYS A 77 2.07 -6.95 6.83
CA LYS A 77 2.14 -8.17 7.64
C LYS A 77 1.36 -9.32 6.99
N GLN A 78 0.18 -9.04 6.43
CA GLN A 78 -0.60 -10.03 5.68
C GLN A 78 0.20 -10.57 4.49
N LEU A 79 0.73 -9.69 3.63
CA LEU A 79 1.53 -10.08 2.47
C LEU A 79 2.80 -10.83 2.86
N ARG A 80 3.43 -10.49 3.99
CA ARG A 80 4.57 -11.25 4.51
C ARG A 80 4.18 -12.67 4.90
N ASN A 81 3.04 -12.84 5.56
CA ASN A 81 2.55 -14.15 5.96
C ASN A 81 2.19 -14.99 4.72
N LEU A 82 1.56 -14.39 3.71
CA LEU A 82 1.27 -15.05 2.43
C LEU A 82 2.55 -15.49 1.71
N ALA A 83 3.57 -14.64 1.65
CA ALA A 83 4.85 -15.00 1.06
C ALA A 83 5.50 -16.19 1.81
N ALA A 84 5.49 -16.15 3.14
CA ALA A 84 6.04 -17.22 3.98
C ALA A 84 5.31 -18.56 3.80
N ALA A 85 4.00 -18.53 3.53
CA ALA A 85 3.22 -19.74 3.23
C ALA A 85 3.63 -20.41 1.92
N THR A 86 4.28 -19.67 1.01
CA THR A 86 4.82 -20.17 -0.27
C THR A 86 6.32 -20.48 -0.22
N GLU A 87 6.88 -20.68 0.98
CA GLU A 87 8.32 -20.89 1.24
C GLU A 87 9.24 -19.73 0.80
N ASN A 88 8.65 -18.58 0.42
CA ASN A 88 9.37 -17.39 0.01
C ASN A 88 9.48 -16.40 1.18
N HIS A 89 10.70 -15.97 1.49
CA HIS A 89 10.93 -14.94 2.51
C HIS A 89 11.16 -13.57 1.87
N VAL A 90 10.11 -12.74 1.88
CA VAL A 90 10.18 -11.34 1.46
C VAL A 90 10.27 -10.45 2.70
N GLY A 91 11.32 -9.63 2.78
CA GLY A 91 11.48 -8.66 3.86
C GLY A 91 10.39 -7.59 3.83
N LEU A 92 9.94 -7.14 5.02
CA LEU A 92 8.90 -6.11 5.17
C LEU A 92 9.19 -4.83 4.38
N SER A 93 10.47 -4.43 4.29
CA SER A 93 10.87 -3.25 3.51
C SER A 93 10.51 -3.39 2.03
N LYS A 94 10.73 -4.57 1.44
CA LYS A 94 10.38 -4.84 0.03
C LYS A 94 8.87 -4.87 -0.16
N ILE A 95 8.13 -5.41 0.81
CA ILE A 95 6.67 -5.45 0.76
C ILE A 95 6.09 -4.03 0.83
N TYR A 96 6.61 -3.17 1.70
CA TYR A 96 6.19 -1.77 1.73
C TYR A 96 6.50 -1.05 0.43
N ASP A 97 7.64 -1.31 -0.20
CA ASP A 97 7.93 -0.80 -1.54
C ASP A 97 6.93 -1.30 -2.58
N MET A 98 6.55 -2.58 -2.54
CA MET A 98 5.54 -3.14 -3.45
C MET A 98 4.16 -2.48 -3.25
N ILE A 99 3.73 -2.30 -2.01
CA ILE A 99 2.47 -1.61 -1.68
C ILE A 99 2.52 -0.16 -2.16
N SER A 100 3.62 0.55 -1.93
CA SER A 100 3.77 1.94 -2.38
C SER A 100 3.83 2.07 -3.89
N LYS A 101 4.42 1.09 -4.59
CA LYS A 101 4.36 1.00 -6.06
C LYS A 101 2.96 0.71 -6.58
N ALA A 102 2.21 -0.15 -5.88
CA ALA A 102 0.81 -0.39 -6.19
C ALA A 102 -0.04 0.87 -6.04
N LEU A 103 0.33 1.82 -5.18
CA LEU A 103 -0.31 3.14 -5.04
C LEU A 103 0.23 4.20 -6.01
N GLY A 104 1.15 3.85 -6.92
CA GLY A 104 1.68 4.75 -7.95
C GLY A 104 2.95 5.51 -7.56
N TYR A 105 3.58 5.20 -6.42
CA TYR A 105 4.86 5.79 -6.02
C TYR A 105 6.06 4.95 -6.48
N SER A 106 7.24 5.54 -6.59
CA SER A 106 8.46 4.79 -6.92
C SER A 106 8.93 3.86 -5.79
N GLY A 107 8.53 4.14 -4.54
CA GLY A 107 8.86 3.34 -3.36
C GLY A 107 8.32 3.95 -2.07
N TYR A 108 8.47 3.23 -0.97
CA TYR A 108 7.89 3.56 0.33
C TYR A 108 8.41 4.88 0.91
N ALA A 109 9.71 5.15 0.73
CA ALA A 109 10.31 6.39 1.24
C ALA A 109 9.66 7.65 0.64
N ILE A 110 9.25 7.60 -0.64
CA ILE A 110 8.57 8.74 -1.27
C ILE A 110 7.11 8.80 -0.82
N ALA A 111 6.40 7.67 -0.83
CA ALA A 111 5.02 7.60 -0.36
C ALA A 111 4.87 8.15 1.07
N TYR A 112 5.78 7.78 1.97
CA TYR A 112 5.80 8.27 3.36
C TYR A 112 6.04 9.78 3.46
N LYS A 113 6.87 10.37 2.59
CA LYS A 113 7.13 11.81 2.57
C LYS A 113 5.98 12.61 1.96
N CYS A 114 5.21 12.01 1.07
CA CYS A 114 4.07 12.64 0.40
C CYS A 114 2.72 12.41 1.12
N ARG A 115 2.74 11.79 2.30
CA ARG A 115 1.54 11.54 3.12
C ARG A 115 0.82 12.84 3.50
N THR A 116 -0.48 12.75 3.71
CA THR A 116 -1.26 13.87 4.25
C THR A 116 -0.95 14.09 5.74
N VAL A 117 -1.55 15.13 6.33
CA VAL A 117 -1.38 15.45 7.76
C VAL A 117 -1.82 14.28 8.64
N ASP A 118 -2.88 13.57 8.24
CA ASP A 118 -3.50 12.44 8.95
C ASP A 118 -2.80 11.09 8.70
N ASP A 119 -1.55 11.12 8.21
CA ASP A 119 -0.78 9.92 7.88
C ASP A 119 -1.46 9.01 6.83
N PHE A 120 -2.23 9.61 5.93
CA PHE A 120 -2.84 8.95 4.78
C PHE A 120 -1.94 9.07 3.55
N ILE A 121 -1.74 7.94 2.86
CA ILE A 121 -1.01 7.86 1.59
C ILE A 121 -2.08 7.71 0.50
N GLU A 122 -2.26 8.76 -0.30
CA GLU A 122 -3.19 8.74 -1.42
C GLU A 122 -2.70 7.82 -2.53
N ASN A 123 -3.63 7.21 -3.26
CA ASN A 123 -3.30 6.55 -4.52
C ASN A 123 -3.14 7.62 -5.59
N VAL A 124 -1.96 7.64 -6.25
CA VAL A 124 -1.64 8.61 -7.29
C VAL A 124 -1.81 8.06 -8.70
N TRP A 125 -2.26 6.81 -8.83
CA TRP A 125 -2.78 6.34 -10.09
C TRP A 125 -3.99 7.20 -10.48
N PRO A 126 -4.11 7.62 -11.75
CA PRO A 126 -5.32 8.26 -12.22
C PRO A 126 -6.52 7.35 -11.91
N LEU A 127 -7.66 7.95 -11.55
CA LEU A 127 -8.94 7.23 -11.43
C LEU A 127 -9.10 6.34 -12.67
N GLY A 128 -9.17 5.03 -12.47
CA GLY A 128 -9.26 4.06 -13.57
C GLY A 128 -7.95 3.43 -14.05
N ALA A 129 -6.77 3.68 -13.46
CA ALA A 129 -5.51 3.04 -13.91
C ALA A 129 -5.44 1.52 -13.73
N ALA A 130 -6.28 0.95 -12.86
CA ALA A 130 -6.49 -0.48 -12.74
C ALA A 130 -7.54 -1.01 -13.75
N MET A 131 -8.24 -0.13 -14.46
CA MET A 131 -9.13 -0.49 -15.58
C MET A 131 -8.32 -0.53 -16.88
N SER A 132 -8.76 -1.37 -17.81
CA SER A 132 -8.19 -1.56 -19.15
C SER A 132 -7.69 -0.24 -19.77
N LEU A 133 -6.55 -0.28 -20.47
CA LEU A 133 -5.96 0.85 -21.19
C LEU A 133 -6.98 1.61 -22.06
N VAL A 134 -8.00 0.89 -22.56
CA VAL A 134 -9.11 1.43 -23.37
C VAL A 134 -10.05 2.33 -22.56
N THR A 135 -10.28 2.02 -21.28
CA THR A 135 -11.11 2.83 -20.39
C THR A 135 -10.37 4.10 -19.95
N LEU A 136 -9.04 3.99 -19.80
CA LEU A 136 -8.14 5.09 -19.45
C LEU A 136 -8.21 6.25 -20.45
N ASP A 137 -8.20 5.97 -21.75
CA ASP A 137 -8.23 7.00 -22.80
C ASP A 137 -9.51 7.87 -22.78
N SER A 138 -10.59 7.37 -22.19
CA SER A 138 -11.85 8.09 -22.04
C SER A 138 -11.91 8.93 -20.75
N GLU A 139 -11.35 8.44 -19.64
CA GLU A 139 -11.40 9.08 -18.31
C GLU A 139 -10.23 10.06 -18.04
N VAL A 140 -9.10 9.89 -18.73
CA VAL A 140 -7.92 10.79 -18.64
C VAL A 140 -8.28 12.25 -18.98
N ARG A 141 -9.38 12.49 -19.72
CA ARG A 141 -9.86 13.84 -20.04
C ARG A 141 -10.52 14.57 -18.87
N THR A 142 -10.88 13.85 -17.80
CA THR A 142 -11.59 14.39 -16.62
C THR A 142 -10.78 14.36 -15.31
N GLY A 143 -9.63 13.67 -15.30
CA GLY A 143 -8.71 13.64 -14.16
C GLY A 143 -7.91 14.94 -13.99
N MET A 144 -7.48 15.25 -12.76
CA MET A 144 -6.56 16.36 -12.50
C MET A 144 -5.34 16.25 -13.43
N SER A 145 -4.95 17.34 -14.09
CA SER A 145 -3.77 17.31 -14.96
C SER A 145 -2.52 16.95 -14.14
N ASP A 146 -1.60 16.17 -14.72
CA ASP A 146 -0.36 15.72 -14.08
C ASP A 146 0.39 16.86 -13.36
N SER A 147 0.34 18.06 -13.92
CA SER A 147 0.92 19.28 -13.36
C SER A 147 0.37 19.64 -11.97
N GLN A 148 -0.94 19.50 -11.75
CA GLN A 148 -1.57 19.81 -10.45
C GLN A 148 -1.27 18.75 -9.40
N VAL A 149 -1.28 17.47 -9.78
CA VAL A 149 -0.93 16.35 -8.88
C VAL A 149 0.53 16.48 -8.43
N ILE A 150 1.44 16.75 -9.37
CA ILE A 150 2.86 16.98 -9.05
C ILE A 150 3.04 18.16 -8.10
N LYS A 151 2.33 19.27 -8.32
CA LYS A 151 2.39 20.44 -7.43
C LYS A 151 1.92 20.09 -6.02
N MET A 152 0.76 19.44 -5.89
CA MET A 152 0.21 19.00 -4.61
C MET A 152 1.18 18.08 -3.85
N LEU A 153 1.76 17.08 -4.52
CA LEU A 153 2.72 16.17 -3.91
C LEU A 153 3.99 16.90 -3.44
N ARG A 154 4.44 17.89 -4.21
CA ARG A 154 5.61 18.71 -3.86
C ARG A 154 5.34 19.57 -2.62
N ASP A 155 4.16 20.19 -2.53
CA ASP A 155 3.73 20.97 -1.37
C ASP A 155 3.62 20.10 -0.10
N ARG A 156 3.12 18.87 -0.23
CA ARG A 156 3.07 17.91 0.90
C ARG A 156 4.46 17.49 1.34
N HIS A 157 5.35 17.20 0.39
CA HIS A 157 6.73 16.83 0.70
C HIS A 157 7.46 17.92 1.48
N THR A 158 7.35 19.18 1.04
CA THR A 158 8.01 20.31 1.73
C THR A 158 7.43 20.52 3.13
N PHE A 159 6.11 20.46 3.28
CA PHE A 159 5.45 20.54 4.59
C PHE A 159 5.92 19.43 5.54
N ASN A 160 5.91 18.18 5.09
CA ASN A 160 6.33 17.05 5.91
C ASN A 160 7.81 17.09 6.27
N GLN A 161 8.67 17.59 5.35
CA GLN A 161 10.08 17.78 5.65
C GLN A 161 10.30 18.75 6.81
N GLN A 162 9.53 19.84 6.87
CA GLN A 162 9.58 20.79 7.99
C GLN A 162 9.04 20.17 9.28
N ARG A 163 7.87 19.52 9.22
CA ARG A 163 7.23 18.86 10.37
C ARG A 163 8.11 17.77 10.98
N ASP A 164 8.60 16.86 10.15
CA ASP A 164 9.41 15.72 10.60
C ASP A 164 10.78 16.21 11.12
N GLY A 165 11.32 17.30 10.56
CA GLY A 165 12.52 17.98 11.06
C GLY A 165 12.35 18.55 12.46
N GLN A 166 11.23 19.23 12.75
CA GLN A 166 10.92 19.74 14.08
C GLN A 166 10.75 18.61 15.11
N ALA A 167 10.02 17.55 14.76
CA ALA A 167 9.85 16.38 15.62
C ALA A 167 11.20 15.70 15.93
N SER A 168 12.06 15.57 14.92
CA SER A 168 13.41 15.00 15.08
C SER A 168 14.31 15.86 15.97
N ALA A 169 14.25 17.18 15.84
CA ALA A 169 14.98 18.11 16.70
C ALA A 169 14.49 18.01 18.17
N MET A 170 13.17 17.97 18.39
CA MET A 170 12.61 17.77 19.73
C MET A 170 13.03 16.43 20.35
N LEU A 171 13.06 15.35 19.56
CA LEU A 171 13.54 14.04 20.00
C LEU A 171 15.03 14.04 20.33
N ALA A 172 15.86 14.74 19.54
CA ALA A 172 17.29 14.89 19.82
C ALA A 172 17.54 15.67 21.11
N ASP A 173 16.80 16.77 21.33
CA ASP A 173 16.86 17.55 22.56
C ASP A 173 16.41 16.75 23.78
N ALA A 174 15.34 15.95 23.64
CA ALA A 174 14.86 15.05 24.69
C ALA A 174 15.89 13.98 25.06
N LYS A 175 16.53 13.35 24.06
CA LYS A 175 17.61 12.36 24.29
C LYS A 175 18.83 12.99 24.97
N THR A 176 19.21 14.21 24.57
CA THR A 176 20.33 14.94 25.17
C THR A 176 20.03 15.31 26.62
N LYS A 177 18.79 15.72 26.93
CA LYS A 177 18.34 15.99 28.29
C LYS A 177 18.25 14.72 29.15
N ALA A 178 17.80 13.60 28.59
CA ALA A 178 17.78 12.31 29.27
C ALA A 178 19.19 11.79 29.58
N GLN A 179 20.12 11.88 28.61
CA GLN A 179 21.54 11.54 28.80
C GLN A 179 22.27 12.46 29.77
N ARG A 180 21.80 13.68 30.01
CA ARG A 180 22.35 14.56 31.06
C ARG A 180 21.78 14.26 32.45
N ARG A 181 20.54 13.75 32.54
CA ARG A 181 19.87 13.40 33.80
C ARG A 181 20.23 12.01 34.32
N GLU A 182 20.47 11.03 33.44
CA GLU A 182 20.82 9.66 33.86
C GLU A 182 22.20 9.46 34.50
N PRO A 183 23.32 10.08 34.06
CA PRO A 183 24.64 9.75 34.60
C PRO A 183 24.88 10.30 36.02
N ALA A 184 24.17 11.36 36.42
CA ALA A 184 24.27 11.91 37.77
C ALA A 184 23.62 10.98 38.80
N ASN A 185 22.36 10.60 38.56
CA ASN A 185 21.61 9.75 39.51
C ASN A 185 22.11 8.31 39.54
N LEU A 186 22.58 7.73 38.43
CA LEU A 186 23.09 6.34 38.41
C LEU A 186 24.45 6.20 39.09
N ASN A 187 25.33 7.19 38.99
CA ASN A 187 26.62 7.16 39.66
C ASN A 187 26.47 7.34 41.18
N GLU A 188 25.56 8.22 41.61
CA GLU A 188 25.20 8.36 43.03
C GLU A 188 24.60 7.06 43.57
N LEU A 189 23.64 6.44 42.87
CA LEU A 189 23.05 5.15 43.29
C LEU A 189 24.08 4.01 43.34
N LYS A 190 25.02 3.96 42.37
CA LYS A 190 26.09 2.96 42.35
C LYS A 190 27.10 3.19 43.47
N GLN A 191 27.43 4.45 43.78
CA GLN A 191 28.29 4.79 44.92
C GLN A 191 27.61 4.47 46.25
N GLU A 192 26.31 4.74 46.39
CA GLU A 192 25.55 4.43 47.60
C GLU A 192 25.42 2.91 47.81
N LYS A 193 25.17 2.14 46.75
CA LYS A 193 25.23 0.66 46.79
C LYS A 193 26.61 0.16 47.19
N LYS A 194 27.69 0.70 46.62
CA LYS A 194 29.07 0.33 47.01
C LYS A 194 29.38 0.67 48.46
N ARG A 195 28.90 1.81 48.97
CA ARG A 195 29.06 2.21 50.38
C ARG A 195 28.28 1.28 51.31
N LYS A 196 27.04 0.93 50.99
CA LYS A 196 26.24 -0.05 51.75
C LYS A 196 26.87 -1.44 51.74
N LEU A 197 27.39 -1.89 50.60
CA LEU A 197 28.10 -3.19 50.50
C LEU A 197 29.37 -3.22 51.36
N ARG A 198 30.17 -2.16 51.33
CA ARG A 198 31.37 -2.03 52.20
C ARG A 198 31.00 -2.01 53.69
N ARG A 199 29.91 -1.33 54.05
CA ARG A 199 29.43 -1.28 55.44
C ARG A 199 29.03 -2.66 55.96
N ASN A 200 28.47 -3.51 55.09
CA ASN A 200 28.09 -4.88 55.43
C ASN A 200 29.27 -5.87 55.45
N MET A 201 30.35 -5.62 54.68
CA MET A 201 31.54 -6.48 54.70
C MET A 201 32.50 -6.21 55.86
N PHE A 202 32.44 -5.02 56.46
CA PHE A 202 33.27 -4.64 57.62
C PHE A 202 32.44 -4.37 58.88
N GLY A 203 31.18 -4.78 58.89
CA GLY A 203 30.33 -4.74 60.08
C GLY A 203 30.79 -5.80 61.09
N PRO A 204 30.83 -5.50 62.40
CA PRO A 204 31.20 -6.49 63.40
C PRO A 204 30.23 -7.67 63.34
N ILE A 205 30.76 -8.88 63.20
CA ILE A 205 29.99 -10.12 63.26
C ILE A 205 29.48 -10.22 64.69
N SER A 206 28.18 -9.96 64.89
CA SER A 206 27.50 -10.29 66.14
C SER A 206 27.55 -11.81 66.29
N SER A 207 28.43 -12.28 67.18
CA SER A 207 28.40 -13.63 67.72
C SER A 207 27.10 -13.78 68.51
N ARG A 208 26.17 -14.58 67.98
CA ARG A 208 25.02 -15.05 68.73
C ARG A 208 25.49 -16.14 69.69
N GLU A 209 25.42 -15.86 70.99
CA GLU A 209 25.29 -16.87 72.05
C GLU A 209 23.83 -17.36 72.12
#